data_AF-A0A1G9ZJ80-F1
#
_entry.id   AF-A0A1G9ZJ80-F1
#
_cell.length_a   1.000
_cell.length_b   1.000
_cell.length_c   1.000
_cell.angle_alpha   90.00
_cell.angle_beta   90.00
_cell.angle_gamma   90.00
#
_symmetry.space_group_name_H-M   'P 1'
#
loop_
_entity.id
_entity.type
_entity.pdbx_description
1 polymer ?
#
loop_
_entity_poly.entity_id
_entity_poly.type
_entity_poly.pdbx_seq_one_letter_code
_entity_poly.pdbx_strand_id
1 'polypeptide(L)'
;MVTTSAGASGQNLYKCGATFQDKPCDTEVQKKYSSLAGSFSKEQVNATADAQCADRGVRALPFIQARTRQEALESLHAGIDAKPIARLEKIKEKDLASAVFAKKGSPVEIRAAIETECMDNKQVSTRTRAPSAYPVYPSYPESNARLAADRASRRY
;
A
#
# COMPACT_ATOMS: atom_id res chain seq x y z
N MET A 1 45.35 -4.08 -16.73
CA MET A 1 44.08 -3.33 -16.81
C MET A 1 42.98 -4.28 -16.40
N VAL A 2 42.39 -4.08 -15.20
CA VAL A 2 41.35 -4.97 -14.67
C VAL A 2 40.03 -4.55 -15.31
N THR A 3 39.52 -5.36 -16.24
CA THR A 3 38.15 -5.23 -16.75
C THR A 3 37.20 -5.67 -15.65
N THR A 4 36.64 -4.71 -14.93
CA THR A 4 35.48 -4.94 -14.06
C THR A 4 34.27 -5.23 -14.93
N SER A 5 33.93 -6.50 -15.09
CA SER A 5 32.65 -6.94 -15.63
C SER A 5 31.54 -6.48 -14.67
N ALA A 6 30.89 -5.38 -14.99
CA ALA A 6 29.72 -4.91 -14.26
C ALA A 6 28.66 -6.02 -14.31
N GLY A 7 28.34 -6.59 -13.15
CA GLY A 7 27.29 -7.59 -13.01
C GLY A 7 25.99 -7.02 -13.59
N ALA A 8 25.43 -7.73 -14.57
CA ALA A 8 24.14 -7.44 -15.14
C ALA A 8 23.08 -7.44 -14.03
N SER A 9 22.79 -6.25 -13.52
CA SER A 9 21.69 -6.02 -12.59
C SER A 9 20.40 -6.27 -13.36
N GLY A 10 19.57 -7.20 -12.88
CA GLY A 10 18.39 -7.70 -13.57
C GLY A 10 17.62 -6.60 -14.32
N GLN A 11 17.48 -6.80 -15.63
CA GLN A 11 17.02 -5.81 -16.60
C GLN A 11 15.58 -5.36 -16.32
N ASN A 12 15.42 -4.29 -15.55
CA ASN A 12 14.13 -3.62 -15.41
C ASN A 12 13.93 -2.76 -16.65
N LEU A 13 13.28 -3.30 -17.68
CA LEU A 13 12.95 -2.52 -18.87
C LEU A 13 11.68 -1.68 -18.60
N TYR A 14 11.76 -0.38 -18.86
CA TYR A 14 10.65 0.56 -18.74
C TYR A 14 10.25 1.07 -20.12
N LYS A 15 8.95 1.31 -20.32
CA LYS A 15 8.41 1.94 -21.52
C LYS A 15 7.78 3.29 -21.14
N CYS A 16 8.38 4.37 -21.64
CA CYS A 16 7.93 5.76 -21.50
C CYS A 16 7.28 6.19 -22.81
N GLY A 17 5.96 6.15 -22.88
CA GLY A 17 5.22 6.40 -24.13
C GLY A 17 5.64 5.43 -25.25
N ALA A 18 6.35 5.95 -26.27
CA ALA A 18 6.87 5.19 -27.41
C ALA A 18 8.32 4.70 -27.23
N THR A 19 9.03 5.16 -26.20
CA THR A 19 10.45 4.87 -25.99
C THR A 19 10.65 3.77 -24.94
N PHE A 20 11.70 2.96 -25.11
CA PHE A 20 12.12 1.93 -24.16
C PHE A 20 13.42 2.35 -23.50
N GLN A 21 13.50 2.25 -22.18
CA GLN A 21 14.65 2.70 -21.39
C GLN A 21 14.87 1.75 -20.20
N ASP A 22 16.13 1.62 -19.77
CA ASP A 22 16.49 0.87 -18.56
C ASP A 22 16.32 1.69 -17.27
N LYS A 23 15.92 2.97 -17.41
CA LYS A 23 15.66 3.89 -16.31
C LYS A 23 14.16 4.20 -16.21
N PRO A 24 13.65 4.49 -15.00
CA PRO A 24 12.28 4.97 -14.84
C PRO A 24 12.03 6.28 -15.59
N CYS A 25 10.80 6.51 -16.01
CA CYS A 25 10.38 7.74 -16.68
C CYS A 25 10.25 8.88 -15.65
N ASP A 26 10.73 10.08 -15.98
CA ASP A 26 10.71 11.23 -15.07
C ASP A 26 9.29 11.81 -14.86
N THR A 27 8.49 11.91 -15.91
CA THR A 27 7.22 12.67 -15.87
C THR A 27 6.02 11.94 -16.47
N GLU A 28 6.21 10.71 -16.93
CA GLU A 28 5.20 9.97 -17.68
C GLU A 28 4.75 8.71 -16.97
N VAL A 29 3.52 8.31 -17.27
CA VAL A 29 3.01 6.99 -16.90
C VAL A 29 3.89 5.93 -17.56
N GLN A 30 4.62 5.17 -16.75
CA GLN A 30 5.58 4.20 -17.23
C GLN A 30 5.00 2.79 -17.21
N LYS A 31 5.34 2.00 -18.24
CA LYS A 31 5.03 0.56 -18.23
C LYS A 31 6.29 -0.24 -17.93
N LYS A 32 6.32 -0.91 -16.79
CA LYS A 32 7.44 -1.78 -16.40
C LYS A 32 7.26 -3.17 -17.01
N TYR A 33 8.33 -3.71 -17.58
CA TYR A 33 8.37 -5.08 -18.07
C TYR A 33 8.27 -6.06 -16.89
N SER A 34 7.33 -7.01 -17.01
CA SER A 34 7.17 -8.09 -16.04
C SER A 34 7.73 -9.37 -16.66
N SER A 35 8.87 -9.84 -16.15
CA SER A 35 9.48 -11.10 -16.59
C SER A 35 8.55 -12.31 -16.44
N LEU A 36 7.67 -12.27 -15.44
CA LEU A 36 6.63 -13.28 -15.21
C LEU A 36 5.53 -13.29 -16.29
N ALA A 37 5.20 -12.13 -16.86
CA ALA A 37 4.10 -11.99 -17.82
C ALA A 37 4.57 -11.80 -19.26
N GLY A 38 5.89 -11.77 -19.49
CA GLY A 38 6.49 -11.53 -20.81
C GLY A 38 6.08 -10.21 -21.48
N SER A 39 5.57 -9.23 -20.71
CA SER A 39 4.92 -8.04 -21.27
C SER A 39 5.06 -6.80 -20.39
N PHE A 40 4.86 -5.62 -21.00
CA PHE A 40 4.80 -4.31 -20.34
C PHE A 40 3.41 -4.05 -19.76
N SER A 41 3.01 -4.85 -18.77
CA SER A 41 1.66 -4.82 -18.22
C SER A 41 1.54 -4.01 -16.93
N LYS A 42 2.65 -3.62 -16.29
CA LYS A 42 2.63 -2.83 -15.04
C LYS A 42 2.70 -1.35 -15.32
N GLU A 43 1.53 -0.72 -15.32
CA GLU A 43 1.43 0.72 -15.46
C GLU A 43 1.56 1.40 -14.09
N GLN A 44 2.50 2.33 -13.95
CA GLN A 44 2.74 3.08 -12.70
C GLN A 44 3.17 4.51 -13.01
N VAL A 45 2.87 5.44 -12.11
CA VAL A 45 3.37 6.84 -12.23
C VAL A 45 4.61 7.01 -11.37
N ASN A 46 4.64 6.36 -10.20
CA ASN A 46 5.80 6.40 -9.33
C ASN A 46 6.77 5.25 -9.65
N ALA A 47 8.03 5.58 -9.88
CA ALA A 47 9.10 4.64 -10.17
C ALA A 47 9.40 3.64 -9.05
N THR A 48 9.18 4.07 -7.81
CA THR A 48 9.47 3.27 -6.61
C THR A 48 8.26 2.50 -6.10
N ALA A 49 7.09 2.66 -6.73
CA ALA A 49 5.89 1.94 -6.31
C ALA A 49 6.03 0.43 -6.53
N ASP A 50 5.68 -0.34 -5.50
CA ASP A 50 5.53 -1.78 -5.62
C ASP A 50 4.36 -2.13 -6.54
N ALA A 51 4.40 -3.33 -7.13
CA ALA A 51 3.38 -3.80 -8.07
C ALA A 51 1.93 -3.72 -7.51
N GLN A 52 1.76 -3.95 -6.21
CA GLN A 52 0.46 -3.84 -5.54
C GLN A 52 -0.02 -2.40 -5.41
N CYS A 53 0.90 -1.44 -5.24
CA CYS A 53 0.57 -0.03 -5.15
C CYS A 53 0.35 0.59 -6.53
N ALA A 54 1.13 0.19 -7.53
CA ALA A 54 0.87 0.49 -8.93
C ALA A 54 -0.53 0.02 -9.36
N ASP A 55 -0.90 -1.21 -9.02
CA ASP A 55 -2.24 -1.75 -9.30
C ASP A 55 -3.36 -0.97 -8.59
N ARG A 56 -3.13 -0.52 -7.35
CA ARG A 56 -4.05 0.39 -6.67
C ARG A 56 -4.19 1.73 -7.39
N GLY A 57 -3.10 2.27 -7.94
CA GLY A 57 -3.11 3.46 -8.80
C GLY A 57 -3.92 3.27 -10.08
N VAL A 58 -3.81 2.10 -10.73
CA VAL A 58 -4.63 1.74 -11.89
C VAL A 58 -6.11 1.63 -11.52
N ARG A 59 -6.43 0.96 -10.40
CA ARG A 59 -7.80 0.88 -9.88
C ARG A 59 -8.40 2.23 -9.50
N ALA A 60 -7.57 3.23 -9.21
CA ALA A 60 -8.00 4.59 -8.90
C ALA A 60 -8.44 5.38 -10.16
N LEU A 61 -7.96 5.01 -11.35
CA LEU A 61 -8.25 5.72 -12.60
C LEU A 61 -9.73 6.01 -12.88
N PRO A 62 -10.68 5.05 -12.76
CA PRO A 62 -12.10 5.35 -12.98
C PRO A 62 -12.63 6.43 -12.03
N PHE A 63 -12.18 6.44 -10.77
CA PHE A 63 -12.57 7.47 -9.80
C PHE A 63 -11.90 8.81 -10.08
N ILE A 64 -10.66 8.81 -10.56
CA ILE A 64 -9.95 10.02 -10.99
C ILE A 64 -10.65 10.65 -12.20
N GLN A 65 -11.09 9.83 -13.17
CA GLN A 65 -11.87 10.27 -14.31
C GLN A 65 -13.22 10.84 -13.89
N ALA A 66 -13.94 10.15 -13.00
CA ALA A 66 -15.22 10.64 -12.46
C ALA A 66 -15.05 11.98 -11.72
N ARG A 67 -14.00 12.13 -10.90
CA ARG A 67 -13.66 13.41 -10.25
C ARG A 67 -13.37 14.51 -11.27
N THR A 68 -12.64 14.19 -12.34
CA THR A 68 -12.31 15.16 -13.42
C THR A 68 -13.56 15.59 -14.18
N ARG A 69 -14.55 14.71 -14.30
CA ARG A 69 -15.90 15.00 -14.81
C ARG A 69 -16.81 15.69 -13.80
N GLN A 70 -16.31 15.99 -12.61
CA GLN A 70 -17.05 16.61 -11.50
C GLN A 70 -18.27 15.77 -11.05
N GLU A 71 -18.21 14.45 -11.19
CA GLU A 71 -19.23 13.57 -10.62
C GLU A 71 -19.18 13.62 -9.08
N ALA A 72 -20.35 13.60 -8.45
CA ALA A 72 -20.45 13.60 -7.00
C ALA A 72 -19.97 12.26 -6.41
N LEU A 73 -19.24 12.33 -5.29
CA LEU A 73 -18.77 11.14 -4.56
C LEU A 73 -19.93 10.22 -4.16
N GLU A 74 -21.07 10.79 -3.77
CA GLU A 74 -22.28 10.05 -3.39
C GLU A 74 -22.83 9.19 -4.55
N SER A 75 -22.80 9.71 -5.78
CA SER A 75 -23.21 8.98 -6.98
C SER A 75 -22.29 7.77 -7.23
N LEU A 76 -20.98 7.95 -7.03
CA LEU A 76 -20.02 6.85 -7.15
C LEU A 76 -20.22 5.80 -6.06
N HIS A 77 -20.47 6.21 -4.82
CA HIS A 77 -20.77 5.29 -3.72
C HIS A 77 -22.03 4.47 -3.99
N ALA A 78 -23.10 5.11 -4.47
CA ALA A 78 -24.32 4.42 -4.88
C ALA A 78 -24.05 3.42 -6.02
N GLY A 79 -23.23 3.81 -7.00
CA GLY A 79 -22.80 2.93 -8.08
C GLY A 79 -22.02 1.71 -7.58
N ILE A 80 -21.15 1.86 -6.58
CA ILE A 80 -20.42 0.74 -5.93
C ILE A 80 -21.38 -0.14 -5.14
N ASP A 81 -22.34 0.45 -4.42
CA ASP A 81 -23.33 -0.30 -3.64
C ASP A 81 -24.22 -1.18 -4.53
N ALA A 82 -24.50 -0.75 -5.76
CA ALA A 82 -25.26 -1.52 -6.75
C ALA A 82 -24.47 -2.71 -7.35
N LYS A 83 -23.13 -2.74 -7.27
CA LYS A 83 -22.33 -3.83 -7.84
C LYS A 83 -22.57 -5.15 -7.09
N PRO A 84 -22.69 -6.29 -7.78
CA PRO A 84 -22.80 -7.62 -7.16
C PRO A 84 -21.43 -8.16 -6.72
N ILE A 85 -20.71 -7.39 -5.90
CA ILE A 85 -19.39 -7.76 -5.36
C ILE A 85 -19.45 -7.98 -3.85
N ALA A 86 -18.45 -8.67 -3.30
CA ALA A 86 -18.36 -8.96 -1.87
C ALA A 86 -18.31 -7.66 -1.03
N ARG A 87 -18.90 -7.69 0.18
CA ARG A 87 -18.98 -6.53 1.08
C ARG A 87 -17.62 -5.88 1.35
N LEU A 88 -16.58 -6.69 1.60
CA LEU A 88 -15.23 -6.18 1.84
C LEU A 88 -14.66 -5.46 0.62
N GLU A 89 -14.94 -5.94 -0.59
CA GLU A 89 -14.51 -5.28 -1.83
C GLU A 89 -15.28 -3.98 -2.05
N LYS A 90 -16.57 -3.91 -1.72
CA LYS A 90 -17.34 -2.65 -1.73
C LYS A 90 -16.70 -1.59 -0.83
N ILE A 91 -16.33 -1.97 0.40
CA ILE A 91 -15.68 -1.05 1.36
C ILE A 91 -14.37 -0.54 0.76
N LYS A 92 -13.52 -1.43 0.25
CA LYS A 92 -12.24 -1.04 -0.38
C LYS A 92 -12.43 -0.10 -1.58
N GLU A 93 -13.42 -0.33 -2.43
CA GLU A 93 -13.72 0.56 -3.56
C GLU A 93 -14.23 1.93 -3.08
N LYS A 94 -15.10 1.98 -2.07
CA LYS A 94 -15.60 3.25 -1.50
C LYS A 94 -14.49 4.04 -0.83
N ASP A 95 -13.60 3.36 -0.10
CA ASP A 95 -12.42 3.97 0.51
C ASP A 95 -11.47 4.53 -0.56
N LEU A 96 -11.26 3.78 -1.66
CA LEU A 96 -10.43 4.25 -2.77
C LEU A 96 -11.04 5.47 -3.45
N ALA A 97 -12.36 5.49 -3.68
CA ALA A 97 -13.07 6.63 -4.22
C ALA A 97 -12.93 7.86 -3.31
N SER A 98 -13.16 7.69 -2.00
CA SER A 98 -12.99 8.77 -1.02
C SER A 98 -11.56 9.30 -0.99
N ALA A 99 -10.56 8.42 -1.03
CA ALA A 99 -9.14 8.80 -1.07
C ALA A 99 -8.82 9.64 -2.30
N VAL A 100 -9.32 9.27 -3.49
CA VAL A 100 -9.14 10.03 -4.73
C VAL A 100 -9.76 11.42 -4.63
N PHE A 101 -10.97 11.53 -4.08
CA PHE A 101 -11.67 12.81 -3.93
C PHE A 101 -11.02 13.74 -2.90
N ALA A 102 -10.36 13.18 -1.89
CA ALA A 102 -9.60 13.96 -0.90
C ALA A 102 -8.31 14.58 -1.48
N LYS A 103 -7.74 14.01 -2.56
CA LYS A 103 -6.54 14.58 -3.19
C LYS A 103 -6.88 15.76 -4.10
N LYS A 104 -5.90 16.64 -4.29
CA LYS A 104 -5.95 17.78 -5.23
C LYS A 104 -4.88 17.61 -6.30
N GLY A 105 -5.06 18.27 -7.44
CA GLY A 105 -4.13 18.23 -8.57
C GLY A 105 -4.72 17.59 -9.82
N SER A 106 -3.85 17.41 -10.81
CA SER A 106 -4.10 16.72 -12.07
C SER A 106 -4.29 15.21 -11.88
N PRO A 107 -4.88 14.50 -12.86
CA PRO A 107 -5.06 13.05 -12.79
C PRO A 107 -3.77 12.26 -12.49
N VAL A 108 -2.64 12.72 -13.03
CA VAL A 108 -1.32 12.10 -12.84
C VAL A 108 -0.83 12.31 -11.41
N GLU A 109 -0.95 13.53 -10.88
CA GLU A 109 -0.57 13.85 -9.50
C GLU A 109 -1.42 13.08 -8.47
N ILE A 110 -2.74 12.96 -8.72
CA ILE A 110 -3.62 12.19 -7.85
C ILE A 110 -3.21 10.71 -7.86
N ARG A 111 -2.94 10.13 -9.02
CA ARG A 111 -2.47 8.74 -9.12
C ARG A 111 -1.14 8.56 -8.38
N ALA A 112 -0.19 9.46 -8.58
CA ALA A 112 1.10 9.42 -7.86
C ALA A 112 0.90 9.51 -6.33
N ALA A 113 -0.03 10.35 -5.86
CA ALA A 113 -0.35 10.47 -4.44
C ALA A 113 -0.99 9.20 -3.87
N ILE A 114 -1.86 8.51 -4.63
CA ILE A 114 -2.44 7.23 -4.22
C ILE A 114 -1.39 6.11 -4.17
N GLU A 115 -0.51 6.04 -5.16
CA GLU A 115 0.59 5.08 -5.20
C GLU A 115 1.54 5.30 -4.01
N THR A 116 1.86 6.56 -3.69
CA THR A 116 2.72 6.93 -2.54
C THR A 116 2.07 6.58 -1.20
N GLU A 117 0.80 6.94 -0.99
CA GLU A 117 0.06 6.61 0.24
C GLU A 117 -0.03 5.09 0.45
N CYS A 118 -0.14 4.31 -0.62
CA CYS A 118 -0.10 2.85 -0.54
C CYS A 118 1.27 2.35 -0.03
N MET A 119 2.36 2.92 -0.53
CA MET A 119 3.72 2.58 -0.10
C MET A 119 3.93 2.95 1.37
N ASP A 120 3.49 4.14 1.79
CA ASP A 120 3.61 4.60 3.18
C ASP A 120 2.86 3.67 4.15
N ASN A 121 1.62 3.30 3.82
CA ASN A 121 0.83 2.37 4.63
C ASN A 121 1.47 0.98 4.74
N LYS A 122 2.12 0.51 3.66
CA LYS A 122 2.88 -0.75 3.69
C LYS A 122 4.10 -0.65 4.59
N GLN A 123 4.85 0.44 4.55
CA GLN A 123 6.02 0.65 5.41
C GLN A 123 5.64 0.73 6.88
N VAL A 124 4.52 1.38 7.22
CA VAL A 124 3.99 1.41 8.59
C VAL A 124 3.58 -0.01 9.04
N SER A 125 2.93 -0.77 8.17
CA SER A 125 2.52 -2.14 8.46
C SER A 125 3.71 -3.09 8.65
N THR A 126 4.77 -2.96 7.84
CA THR A 126 5.99 -3.79 7.99
C THR A 126 6.82 -3.38 9.20
N ARG A 127 6.90 -2.08 9.53
CA ARG A 127 7.58 -1.60 10.73
C ARG A 127 6.87 -2.03 12.02
N THR A 128 5.54 -2.07 12.00
CA THR A 128 4.73 -2.55 13.14
C THR A 128 4.79 -4.08 13.25
N ARG A 129 5.06 -4.77 12.14
CA ARG A 129 5.26 -6.23 12.06
C ARG A 129 6.74 -6.64 12.07
N ALA A 130 7.64 -5.77 12.50
CA ALA A 130 8.94 -6.23 12.99
C ALA A 130 8.63 -7.23 14.12
N PRO A 131 9.20 -8.44 14.12
CA PRO A 131 8.93 -9.38 15.19
C PRO A 131 9.36 -8.69 16.48
N SER A 132 8.38 -8.38 17.34
CA SER A 132 8.65 -8.24 18.75
C SER A 132 9.36 -9.53 19.12
N ALA A 133 10.68 -9.45 19.28
CA ALA A 133 11.39 -10.38 20.13
C ALA A 133 10.51 -10.54 21.36
N TYR A 134 10.11 -11.78 21.62
CA TYR A 134 9.27 -12.13 22.76
C TYR A 134 9.71 -11.28 23.96
N PRO A 135 8.81 -10.56 24.65
CA PRO A 135 9.17 -10.14 25.98
C PRO A 135 9.44 -11.44 26.75
N VAL A 136 10.71 -11.66 27.06
CA VAL A 136 11.11 -12.52 28.17
C VAL A 136 10.26 -12.04 29.34
N TYR A 137 9.26 -12.84 29.73
CA TYR A 137 8.47 -12.56 30.91
C TYR A 137 9.44 -12.40 32.07
N PRO A 138 9.52 -11.22 32.73
CA PRO A 138 10.15 -11.13 34.02
C PRO A 138 9.33 -12.04 34.93
N SER A 139 9.99 -13.07 35.49
CA SER A 139 9.47 -13.87 36.58
C SER A 139 8.84 -12.96 37.63
N TYR A 140 7.54 -13.15 37.89
CA TYR A 140 6.85 -12.51 39.00
C TYR A 140 7.63 -12.76 40.30
N PRO A 141 7.99 -11.73 41.09
CA PRO A 141 8.34 -11.98 42.47
C PRO A 141 7.05 -12.39 43.22
N GLU A 142 7.13 -13.55 43.87
CA GLU A 142 6.17 -14.03 44.86
C GLU A 142 5.78 -12.92 45.84
N SER A 143 4.56 -12.40 45.75
CA SER A 143 4.01 -11.56 46.82
C SER A 143 2.53 -11.82 47.12
N ASN A 144 1.98 -12.96 46.67
CA ASN A 144 0.63 -13.41 47.03
C ASN A 144 0.59 -14.46 48.15
N ALA A 145 1.61 -14.51 49.01
CA ALA A 145 1.61 -15.36 50.21
C ALA A 145 1.26 -14.61 51.52
N ARG A 146 1.09 -13.28 51.52
CA ARG A 146 0.93 -12.50 52.77
C ARG A 146 -0.48 -12.03 53.09
N LEU A 147 -1.48 -12.26 52.24
CA LEU A 147 -2.89 -12.00 52.60
C LEU A 147 -3.63 -13.20 53.20
N ALA A 148 -3.02 -14.40 53.22
CA ALA A 148 -3.64 -15.60 53.79
C ALA A 148 -3.35 -15.80 55.30
N ALA A 149 -2.40 -15.06 55.88
CA ALA A 149 -1.99 -15.23 57.28
C ALA A 149 -2.71 -14.31 58.29
N ASP A 150 -3.29 -13.18 57.86
CA ASP A 150 -3.87 -12.20 58.80
C ASP A 150 -5.33 -12.51 59.18
N ARG A 151 -6.01 -13.39 58.42
CA ARG A 151 -7.41 -13.77 58.71
C ARG A 151 -7.55 -14.94 59.70
N ALA A 152 -6.44 -15.56 60.12
CA ALA A 152 -6.42 -16.70 61.03
C ALA A 152 -6.16 -16.35 62.51
N SER A 153 -5.87 -15.08 62.84
CA SER A 153 -5.59 -14.64 64.24
C SER A 153 -6.70 -13.79 64.89
N ARG A 154 -7.89 -13.68 64.27
CA ARG A 154 -9.08 -13.05 64.89
C ARG A 154 -10.25 -14.04 65.07
N ARG A 155 -9.94 -15.27 65.47
CA ARG A 155 -10.90 -16.20 66.08
C ARG A 155 -10.25 -16.83 67.30
N TYR A 156 -10.13 -16.01 68.34
CA TYR A 156 -10.23 -16.43 69.73
C TYR A 156 -11.36 -15.60 70.34
#